data_AF-H2Z037-F1
#
_entry.id   AF-H2Z037-F1
#
_cell.length_a   1.000
_cell.length_b   1.000
_cell.length_c   1.000
_cell.angle_alpha   90.00
_cell.angle_beta   90.00
_cell.angle_gamma   90.00
#
_symmetry.space_group_name_H-M   'P 1'
#
loop_
_entity.id
_entity.type
_entity.pdbx_description
1 polymer ?
#
loop_
_entity_poly.entity_id
_entity_poly.type
_entity_poly.pdbx_seq_one_letter_code
_entity_poly.pdbx_strand_id
1 'polypeptide(L)'
;NNAKCFLVVYSLFSMVAGTMIGGLTNTNISTLERRFGLSSSQSALVVVSYDVAFCILTAFVTYFGATANRPRLVGIGSAIFGIGAFVYALPHFLSPLYKFGDSTLTSNSHERIYSDFKNNTYISTPPDSCSPSNATNCLPTDQGLMKFMFVLLFGQLLLGCGTVPLYTLGVAYIEDSVPKNSAPIYLGIANAASLFGPAIGFACGGYILNNFLQYLIILGYAILFSSLLTSSSDPRWVGAWWIGPMAMMTASWILVIPLCGFPKQLPGTGQIRAERKSEVHTNSKEEAENSELENSLKNFPTAVMRLFKNPAFCFLTLAGCSTGLTVSGGSSFMAKFIQNEFHTSAGTSAMLAGAILVPAAVAGHLLGGGLISRFQMETPAILKLCAFSSFLVACASPLLLLRCGNKAMAGITATYNQSLKWDFSRSNLTSGCNSNCNCQTEFYNPVCGGNGVAYFSPCYAGCPESSGYINSTIQVYNNCSCLGVNETAHAGVCEASCFKLPLFLGLALFMVLLTFISHTPAVVVSLRIVPPSMRSFAIGLEWLFLRALGTIPGPILYGSFIDSTCKLWQSKECGTVRGSCWVYDSAGMAVTFMVL
;
A
#
# COMPACT_ATOMS: atom_id res chain seq x y z
N ASN A 1 4.88 -35.49 5.43
CA ASN A 1 5.79 -35.24 4.28
C ASN A 1 5.12 -35.49 2.94
N ASN A 2 4.10 -34.71 2.58
CA ASN A 2 3.48 -34.73 1.24
C ASN A 2 3.33 -33.30 0.71
N ALA A 3 3.10 -33.15 -0.59
CA ALA A 3 3.06 -31.84 -1.25
C ALA A 3 1.91 -30.95 -0.74
N LYS A 4 0.78 -31.54 -0.38
CA LYS A 4 -0.38 -30.83 0.20
C LYS A 4 -0.04 -30.17 1.54
N CYS A 5 0.64 -30.89 2.43
CA CYS A 5 1.06 -30.36 3.73
C CYS A 5 2.10 -29.24 3.55
N PHE A 6 3.07 -29.42 2.63
CA PHE A 6 4.02 -28.34 2.31
C PHE A 6 3.30 -27.09 1.79
N LEU A 7 2.32 -27.26 0.89
CA LEU A 7 1.52 -26.15 0.36
C LEU A 7 0.80 -25.38 1.48
N VAL A 8 0.22 -26.06 2.48
CA VAL A 8 -0.44 -25.40 3.61
C VAL A 8 0.54 -24.56 4.41
N VAL A 9 1.68 -25.15 4.82
CA VAL A 9 2.69 -24.43 5.63
C VAL A 9 3.31 -23.27 4.82
N TYR A 10 3.59 -23.49 3.54
CA TYR A 10 4.04 -22.46 2.61
C TYR A 10 3.02 -21.31 2.52
N SER A 11 1.73 -21.63 2.36
CA SER A 11 0.67 -20.65 2.21
C SER A 11 0.47 -19.83 3.48
N LEU A 12 0.60 -20.46 4.66
CA LEU A 12 0.59 -19.76 5.94
C LEU A 12 1.75 -18.75 6.04
N PHE A 13 2.97 -19.15 5.66
CA PHE A 13 4.10 -18.21 5.69
C PHE A 13 3.94 -17.09 4.65
N SER A 14 3.43 -17.42 3.45
CA SER A 14 3.07 -16.46 2.40
C SER A 14 2.05 -15.43 2.86
N MET A 15 1.04 -15.87 3.61
CA MET A 15 0.03 -14.99 4.19
C MET A 15 0.63 -14.08 5.28
N VAL A 16 1.45 -14.63 6.19
CA VAL A 16 2.17 -13.85 7.22
C VAL A 16 3.06 -12.79 6.58
N ALA A 17 3.80 -13.15 5.53
CA ALA A 17 4.63 -12.23 4.76
C ALA A 17 3.78 -11.12 4.12
N GLY A 18 2.70 -11.49 3.44
CA GLY A 18 1.77 -10.54 2.82
C GLY A 18 1.10 -9.60 3.83
N THR A 19 0.69 -10.10 4.99
CA THR A 19 0.09 -9.30 6.08
C THR A 19 1.06 -8.26 6.61
N MET A 20 2.32 -8.61 6.83
CA MET A 20 3.33 -7.66 7.30
C MET A 20 3.69 -6.60 6.26
N ILE A 21 4.04 -7.04 5.04
CA ILE A 21 4.65 -6.18 4.02
C ILE A 21 3.58 -5.35 3.30
N GLY A 22 2.54 -6.01 2.78
CA GLY A 22 1.51 -5.34 1.97
C GLY A 22 0.37 -4.71 2.79
N GLY A 23 0.20 -5.10 4.06
CA GLY A 23 -0.87 -4.60 4.92
C GLY A 23 -0.36 -3.73 6.08
N LEU A 24 0.29 -4.32 7.07
CA LEU A 24 0.69 -3.63 8.31
C LEU A 24 1.71 -2.52 8.08
N THR A 25 2.76 -2.77 7.28
CA THR A 25 3.75 -1.74 6.93
C THR A 25 3.07 -0.53 6.31
N ASN A 26 2.21 -0.76 5.31
CA ASN A 26 1.46 0.30 4.62
C ASN A 26 0.50 1.04 5.56
N THR A 27 -0.18 0.33 6.45
CA THR A 27 -1.13 0.94 7.41
C THR A 27 -0.39 1.77 8.48
N ASN A 28 0.83 1.36 8.85
CA ASN A 28 1.62 2.02 9.90
C ASN A 28 2.31 3.32 9.45
N ILE A 29 2.39 3.61 8.15
CA ILE A 29 3.15 4.75 7.59
C ILE A 29 2.78 6.07 8.27
N SER A 30 1.49 6.43 8.26
CA SER A 30 1.00 7.72 8.80
C SER A 30 1.32 7.88 10.28
N THR A 31 1.29 6.79 11.03
CA THR A 31 1.59 6.76 12.47
C THR A 31 3.09 6.94 12.72
N LEU A 32 3.94 6.33 11.89
CA LEU A 32 5.39 6.47 11.96
C LEU A 32 5.86 7.86 11.54
N GLU A 33 5.26 8.45 10.50
CA GLU A 33 5.53 9.84 10.08
C GLU A 33 5.24 10.81 11.23
N ARG A 34 4.07 10.70 11.86
CA ARG A 34 3.67 11.54 13.00
C ARG A 34 4.59 11.34 14.21
N ARG A 35 5.00 10.09 14.48
CA ARG A 35 5.79 9.75 15.67
C ARG A 35 7.25 10.17 15.56
N PHE A 36 7.88 9.92 14.42
CA PHE A 36 9.31 10.12 14.22
C PHE A 36 9.64 11.37 13.40
N GLY A 37 8.62 12.16 13.01
CA GLY A 37 8.81 13.38 12.22
C GLY A 37 9.31 13.10 10.80
N LEU A 38 9.01 11.92 10.25
CA LEU A 38 9.49 11.53 8.93
C LEU A 38 8.74 12.29 7.84
N SER A 39 9.48 12.76 6.82
CA SER A 39 8.86 13.20 5.57
C SER A 39 8.25 12.01 4.83
N SER A 40 7.29 12.26 3.95
CA SER A 40 6.68 11.20 3.13
C SER A 40 7.68 10.53 2.17
N SER A 41 8.75 11.24 1.77
CA SER A 41 9.85 10.64 1.00
C SER A 41 10.69 9.68 1.85
N GLN A 42 10.90 9.99 3.13
CA GLN A 42 11.63 9.14 4.07
C GLN A 42 10.82 7.90 4.45
N SER A 43 9.51 8.04 4.68
CA SER A 43 8.64 6.89 4.95
C SER A 43 8.49 5.97 3.72
N ALA A 44 8.43 6.53 2.51
CA ALA A 44 8.47 5.76 1.27
C ALA A 44 9.78 4.97 1.11
N LEU A 45 10.93 5.56 1.46
CA LEU A 45 12.23 4.87 1.45
C LEU A 45 12.24 3.64 2.36
N VAL A 46 11.62 3.73 3.55
CA VAL A 46 11.46 2.59 4.47
C VAL A 46 10.69 1.46 3.78
N VAL A 47 9.55 1.75 3.16
CA VAL A 47 8.72 0.74 2.47
C VAL A 47 9.47 0.09 1.30
N VAL A 48 10.12 0.89 0.46
CA VAL A 48 10.83 0.40 -0.74
C VAL A 48 12.08 -0.42 -0.39
N SER A 49 12.68 -0.22 0.79
CA SER A 49 13.88 -0.96 1.18
C SER A 49 13.68 -2.50 1.22
N TYR A 50 12.46 -2.97 1.51
CA TYR A 50 12.08 -4.38 1.33
C TYR A 50 12.36 -4.88 -0.10
N ASP A 51 11.89 -4.13 -1.11
CA ASP A 51 12.07 -4.47 -2.52
C ASP A 51 13.52 -4.39 -2.95
N VAL A 52 14.29 -3.46 -2.38
CA VAL A 52 15.73 -3.35 -2.64
C VAL A 52 16.48 -4.59 -2.15
N ALA A 53 16.25 -5.03 -0.92
CA ALA A 53 16.84 -6.26 -0.39
C ALA A 53 16.43 -7.48 -1.21
N PHE A 54 15.15 -7.56 -1.57
CA PHE A 54 14.61 -8.63 -2.41
C PHE A 54 15.33 -8.66 -3.76
N CYS A 55 15.41 -7.54 -4.48
CA CYS A 55 16.12 -7.42 -5.75
C CYS A 55 17.57 -7.90 -5.64
N ILE A 56 18.34 -7.34 -4.71
CA ILE A 56 19.77 -7.62 -4.62
C ILE A 56 20.04 -9.11 -4.37
N LEU A 57 19.26 -9.74 -3.48
CA LEU A 57 19.55 -11.11 -3.04
C LEU A 57 18.91 -12.18 -3.91
N THR A 58 17.84 -11.86 -4.65
CA THR A 58 17.05 -12.87 -5.36
C THR A 58 17.87 -13.70 -6.34
N ALA A 59 18.68 -13.06 -7.19
CA ALA A 59 19.47 -13.80 -8.18
C ALA A 59 20.53 -14.72 -7.51
N PHE A 60 21.16 -14.28 -6.43
CA PHE A 60 22.17 -15.07 -5.71
C PHE A 60 21.54 -16.24 -4.94
N VAL A 61 20.48 -15.97 -4.17
CA VAL A 61 19.76 -16.99 -3.38
C VAL A 61 19.17 -18.06 -4.28
N THR A 62 18.66 -17.69 -5.46
CA THR A 62 18.11 -18.67 -6.41
C THR A 62 19.18 -19.48 -7.12
N TYR A 63 20.31 -18.86 -7.47
CA TYR A 63 21.44 -19.55 -8.09
C TYR A 63 22.07 -20.58 -7.13
N PHE A 64 22.45 -20.17 -5.92
CA PHE A 64 23.06 -21.07 -4.94
C PHE A 64 22.05 -21.99 -4.22
N GLY A 65 20.80 -21.53 -4.08
CA GLY A 65 19.74 -22.28 -3.41
C GLY A 65 19.14 -23.40 -4.26
N ALA A 66 19.44 -23.45 -5.56
CA ALA A 66 18.93 -24.47 -6.48
C ALA A 66 19.36 -25.89 -6.08
N THR A 67 20.60 -26.05 -5.61
CA THR A 67 21.23 -27.33 -5.22
C THR A 67 21.11 -27.65 -3.72
N ALA A 68 20.79 -26.64 -2.91
CA ALA A 68 20.63 -26.74 -1.47
C ALA A 68 19.30 -27.41 -1.04
N ASN A 69 19.09 -27.55 0.26
CA ASN A 69 17.81 -28.03 0.80
C ASN A 69 16.79 -26.88 0.80
N ARG A 70 16.00 -26.79 -0.29
CA ARG A 70 15.05 -25.68 -0.53
C ARG A 70 14.08 -25.46 0.65
N PRO A 71 13.37 -26.46 1.20
CA PRO A 71 12.50 -26.25 2.37
C PRO A 71 13.22 -25.67 3.58
N ARG A 72 14.44 -26.12 3.89
CA ARG A 72 15.22 -25.56 5.00
C ARG A 72 15.61 -24.11 4.74
N LEU A 73 15.96 -23.74 3.51
CA LEU A 73 16.21 -22.34 3.15
C LEU A 73 14.96 -21.47 3.31
N VAL A 74 13.76 -21.99 2.98
CA VAL A 74 12.49 -21.30 3.25
C VAL A 74 12.26 -21.13 4.76
N GLY A 75 12.55 -22.16 5.57
CA GLY A 75 12.46 -22.07 7.03
C GLY A 75 13.46 -21.08 7.65
N ILE A 76 14.71 -21.05 7.17
CA ILE A 76 15.71 -20.04 7.55
C ILE A 76 15.23 -18.64 7.15
N GLY A 77 14.67 -18.49 5.94
CA GLY A 77 14.04 -17.25 5.50
C GLY A 77 12.93 -16.80 6.44
N SER A 78 12.09 -17.72 6.93
CA SER A 78 11.05 -17.44 7.93
C SER A 78 11.61 -16.96 9.27
N ALA A 79 12.73 -17.51 9.73
CA ALA A 79 13.39 -17.03 10.94
C ALA A 79 13.95 -15.61 10.76
N ILE A 80 14.63 -15.35 9.64
CA ILE A 80 15.15 -14.01 9.28
C ILE A 80 14.01 -13.00 9.16
N PHE A 81 12.89 -13.40 8.55
CA PHE A 81 11.69 -12.58 8.45
C PHE A 81 11.16 -12.19 9.84
N GLY A 82 11.06 -13.14 10.77
CA GLY A 82 10.64 -12.84 12.14
C GLY A 82 11.58 -11.89 12.87
N ILE A 83 12.90 -12.01 12.66
CA ILE A 83 13.89 -11.05 13.18
C ILE A 83 13.65 -9.66 12.55
N GLY A 84 13.40 -9.58 11.24
CA GLY A 84 13.07 -8.33 10.57
C GLY A 84 11.81 -7.67 11.13
N ALA A 85 10.76 -8.43 11.39
CA ALA A 85 9.53 -7.95 12.02
C ALA A 85 9.78 -7.44 13.45
N PHE A 86 10.66 -8.10 14.20
CA PHE A 86 11.09 -7.65 15.52
C PHE A 86 11.84 -6.31 15.47
N VAL A 87 12.86 -6.23 14.61
CA VAL A 87 13.66 -5.02 14.39
C VAL A 87 12.77 -3.86 13.95
N TYR A 88 11.76 -4.12 13.11
CA TYR A 88 10.81 -3.09 12.69
C TYR A 88 9.99 -2.51 13.85
N ALA A 89 9.61 -3.32 14.84
CA ALA A 89 8.89 -2.84 16.04
C ALA A 89 9.80 -2.19 17.10
N LEU A 90 11.11 -2.46 17.04
CA LEU A 90 12.09 -2.04 18.04
C LEU A 90 12.07 -0.54 18.38
N PRO A 91 11.86 0.39 17.43
CA PRO A 91 11.76 1.82 17.73
C PRO A 91 10.72 2.17 18.79
N HIS A 92 9.63 1.41 18.92
CA HIS A 92 8.65 1.67 19.96
C HIS A 92 9.26 1.52 21.35
N PHE A 93 10.00 0.43 21.59
CA PHE A 93 10.60 0.10 22.88
C PHE A 93 11.83 0.94 23.23
N LEU A 94 12.54 1.44 22.20
CA LEU A 94 13.76 2.24 22.38
C LEU A 94 13.50 3.75 22.38
N SER A 95 12.39 4.20 21.80
CA SER A 95 12.05 5.63 21.76
C SER A 95 11.58 6.14 23.13
N PRO A 96 11.87 7.41 23.48
CA PRO A 96 11.37 8.01 24.72
C PRO A 96 9.85 8.09 24.73
N LEU A 97 9.20 8.17 25.90
CA LEU A 97 7.73 8.21 26.04
C LEU A 97 7.05 9.24 25.11
N TYR A 98 5.78 8.98 24.75
CA TYR A 98 4.99 9.88 23.90
C TYR A 98 4.81 11.24 24.56
N LYS A 99 5.23 12.30 23.86
CA LYS A 99 4.96 13.69 24.24
C LYS A 99 3.79 14.18 23.40
N PHE A 100 2.61 14.23 23.99
CA PHE A 100 1.44 14.85 23.36
C PHE A 100 1.48 16.35 23.67
N GLY A 101 1.23 17.18 22.65
CA GLY A 101 1.52 18.60 22.66
C GLY A 101 0.99 19.33 23.88
N ASP A 102 1.92 19.79 24.72
CA ASP A 102 1.81 21.03 25.46
C ASP A 102 3.20 21.65 25.64
N SER A 103 3.65 22.37 24.61
CA SER A 103 4.82 23.25 24.68
C SER A 103 4.50 24.60 25.32
N THR A 104 3.35 24.73 26.01
CA THR A 104 3.03 25.90 26.86
C THR A 104 2.92 25.57 28.35
N LEU A 105 2.91 24.30 28.74
CA LEU A 105 2.89 23.88 30.16
C LEU A 105 4.21 23.25 30.64
N THR A 106 5.36 23.57 30.07
CA THR A 106 6.66 23.07 30.60
C THR A 106 7.73 24.16 30.66
N SER A 107 7.59 25.03 31.66
CA SER A 107 8.71 25.62 32.41
C SER A 107 8.26 26.36 33.67
N ASN A 108 7.01 26.85 33.71
CA ASN A 108 6.49 27.63 34.86
C ASN A 108 5.25 27.01 35.56
N SER A 109 4.92 25.74 35.27
CA SER A 109 3.73 25.04 35.77
C SER A 109 4.04 24.02 36.87
N HIS A 110 5.30 23.59 37.00
CA HIS A 110 5.72 22.72 38.10
C HIS A 110 5.67 23.44 39.48
N GLU A 111 5.61 24.77 39.47
CA GLU A 111 5.49 25.62 40.67
C GLU A 111 4.05 26.12 40.94
N ARG A 112 3.16 26.11 39.93
CA ARG A 112 1.78 26.66 40.06
C ARG A 112 0.70 25.65 40.43
N ILE A 113 0.90 24.37 40.13
CA ILE A 113 -0.11 23.34 40.46
C ILE A 113 -0.17 23.08 41.98
N TYR A 114 0.85 23.49 42.75
CA TYR A 114 0.80 23.45 44.22
C TYR A 114 0.06 24.66 44.84
N SER A 115 -0.13 25.77 44.10
CA SER A 115 -0.80 26.97 44.62
C SER A 115 -2.29 27.08 44.26
N ASP A 116 -2.74 26.42 43.20
CA ASP A 116 -4.12 26.55 42.69
C ASP A 116 -5.16 25.64 43.36
N PHE A 117 -4.75 24.78 44.32
CA PHE A 117 -5.71 24.06 45.16
C PHE A 117 -6.35 24.96 46.25
N LYS A 118 -6.02 26.26 46.29
CA LYS A 118 -6.46 27.17 47.35
C LYS A 118 -7.56 28.17 46.96
N ASN A 119 -7.80 28.44 45.67
CA ASN A 119 -8.81 29.42 45.24
C ASN A 119 -9.75 28.87 44.17
N ASN A 120 -10.93 28.42 44.61
CA ASN A 120 -12.06 28.00 43.77
C ASN A 120 -12.62 29.17 42.94
N THR A 121 -12.11 29.38 41.73
CA THR A 121 -12.81 30.17 40.71
C THR A 121 -12.63 29.55 39.33
N TYR A 122 -13.65 28.81 38.88
CA TYR A 122 -13.80 28.38 37.49
C TYR A 122 -14.39 29.53 36.68
N ILE A 123 -13.62 30.11 35.77
CA ILE A 123 -14.14 30.91 34.66
C ILE A 123 -13.69 30.24 33.36
N SER A 124 -14.66 29.65 32.66
CA SER A 124 -14.49 28.99 31.37
C SER A 124 -14.90 29.98 30.28
N THR A 125 -13.94 30.55 29.55
CA THR A 125 -14.20 31.23 28.27
C THR A 125 -13.58 30.41 27.13
N PRO A 126 -14.33 30.05 26.07
CA PRO A 126 -13.76 29.44 24.87
C PRO A 126 -12.92 30.47 24.09
N PRO A 127 -11.90 30.04 23.33
CA PRO A 127 -11.02 30.98 22.63
C PRO A 127 -11.72 31.59 21.41
N ASP A 128 -11.74 32.92 21.38
CA ASP A 128 -12.26 33.76 20.29
C ASP A 128 -11.54 33.46 18.96
N SER A 129 -12.31 32.99 17.97
CA SER A 129 -11.87 32.90 16.58
C SER A 129 -11.98 34.26 15.90
N CYS A 130 -10.97 35.10 16.07
CA CYS A 130 -10.47 36.14 15.16
C CYS A 130 -9.58 37.10 15.98
N SER A 131 -8.34 36.71 16.23
CA SER A 131 -7.30 37.64 16.69
C SER A 131 -5.99 37.42 15.94
N PRO A 132 -5.29 38.50 15.55
CA PRO A 132 -4.05 38.41 14.80
C PRO A 132 -2.92 37.95 15.73
N SER A 133 -2.61 36.65 15.72
CA SER A 133 -1.42 36.15 16.39
C SER A 133 -0.23 36.19 15.42
N ASN A 134 0.68 37.15 15.65
CA ASN A 134 2.01 37.19 15.04
C ASN A 134 2.86 36.05 15.63
N ALA A 135 2.72 34.84 15.12
CA ALA A 135 3.59 33.71 15.44
C ALA A 135 4.60 33.49 14.31
N THR A 136 5.71 34.24 14.33
CA THR A 136 6.78 34.19 13.30
C THR A 136 7.95 33.27 13.65
N ASN A 137 7.90 32.47 14.72
CA ASN A 137 9.05 31.67 15.16
C ASN A 137 8.78 30.17 15.07
N CYS A 138 9.08 29.58 13.91
CA CYS A 138 9.19 28.13 13.72
C CYS A 138 10.51 27.64 14.36
N LEU A 139 10.44 27.10 15.57
CA LEU A 139 11.57 26.40 16.19
C LEU A 139 11.64 24.94 15.69
N PRO A 140 12.79 24.46 15.20
CA PRO A 140 12.94 23.08 14.76
C PRO A 140 12.96 22.16 15.98
N THR A 141 11.91 21.35 16.12
CA THR A 141 11.83 20.29 17.13
C THR A 141 12.18 18.95 16.45
N ASP A 142 12.94 18.09 17.13
CA ASP A 142 13.13 16.65 16.84
C ASP A 142 14.22 16.14 15.86
N GLN A 143 15.43 16.71 15.85
CA GLN A 143 16.59 16.06 15.18
C GLN A 143 17.00 14.70 15.81
N GLY A 144 16.57 14.37 17.04
CA GLY A 144 17.00 13.17 17.77
C GLY A 144 16.28 11.87 17.39
N LEU A 145 15.00 11.94 16.99
CA LEU A 145 14.16 10.76 16.73
C LEU A 145 14.36 10.17 15.32
N MET A 146 14.93 10.94 14.40
CA MET A 146 15.22 10.52 13.03
C MET A 146 16.14 9.29 12.93
N LYS A 147 16.97 9.03 13.94
CA LYS A 147 17.86 7.86 14.01
C LYS A 147 17.10 6.53 13.95
N PHE A 148 15.85 6.51 14.42
CA PHE A 148 14.99 5.31 14.38
C PHE A 148 14.54 4.95 12.96
N MET A 149 14.62 5.87 11.99
CA MET A 149 14.38 5.58 10.58
C MET A 149 15.33 4.49 10.06
N PHE A 150 16.61 4.53 10.46
CA PHE A 150 17.59 3.52 10.04
C PHE A 150 17.28 2.14 10.62
N VAL A 151 16.68 2.08 11.80
CA VAL A 151 16.21 0.82 12.42
C VAL A 151 15.03 0.26 11.63
N LEU A 152 14.05 1.10 11.26
CA LEU A 152 12.92 0.71 10.41
C LEU A 152 13.38 0.21 9.04
N LEU A 153 14.32 0.91 8.41
CA LEU A 153 14.91 0.55 7.13
C LEU A 153 15.63 -0.80 7.22
N PHE A 154 16.43 -1.00 8.27
CA PHE A 154 17.12 -2.27 8.48
C PHE A 154 16.14 -3.43 8.72
N GLY A 155 15.05 -3.19 9.47
CA GLY A 155 13.97 -4.16 9.64
C GLY A 155 13.33 -4.57 8.31
N GLN A 156 13.05 -3.62 7.43
CA GLN A 156 12.48 -3.87 6.10
C GLN A 156 13.45 -4.61 5.17
N LEU A 157 14.75 -4.29 5.21
CA LEU A 157 15.77 -5.07 4.51
C LEU A 157 15.76 -6.54 4.95
N LEU A 158 15.71 -6.81 6.26
CA LEU A 158 15.64 -8.17 6.80
C LEU A 158 14.34 -8.90 6.39
N LEU A 159 13.20 -8.21 6.39
CA LEU A 159 11.95 -8.75 5.87
C LEU A 159 12.11 -9.16 4.39
N GLY A 160 12.77 -8.32 3.59
CA GLY A 160 13.11 -8.62 2.19
C GLY A 160 13.97 -9.86 2.05
N CYS A 161 15.07 -9.95 2.81
CA CYS A 161 15.95 -11.12 2.85
C CYS A 161 15.19 -12.42 3.18
N GLY A 162 14.25 -12.35 4.14
CA GLY A 162 13.51 -13.50 4.62
C GLY A 162 12.48 -14.04 3.62
N THR A 163 11.92 -13.21 2.75
CA THR A 163 10.92 -13.64 1.74
C THR A 163 11.51 -14.11 0.42
N VAL A 164 12.79 -13.83 0.13
CA VAL A 164 13.42 -14.30 -1.13
C VAL A 164 13.29 -15.82 -1.32
N PRO A 165 13.67 -16.68 -0.35
CA PRO A 165 13.54 -18.13 -0.53
C PRO A 165 12.09 -18.59 -0.68
N LEU A 166 11.15 -17.88 -0.05
CA LEU A 166 9.73 -18.18 -0.10
C LEU A 166 9.21 -18.04 -1.54
N TYR A 167 9.32 -16.85 -2.14
CA TYR A 167 8.75 -16.58 -3.46
C TYR A 167 9.52 -17.20 -4.63
N THR A 168 10.70 -17.77 -4.39
CA THR A 168 11.54 -18.38 -5.42
C THR A 168 11.74 -19.87 -5.24
N LEU A 169 12.49 -20.28 -4.22
CA LEU A 169 12.82 -21.68 -3.95
C LEU A 169 11.59 -22.49 -3.53
N GLY A 170 10.69 -21.89 -2.76
CA GLY A 170 9.44 -22.54 -2.32
C GLY A 170 8.48 -22.82 -3.48
N VAL A 171 8.32 -21.85 -4.40
CA VAL A 171 7.55 -22.03 -5.65
C VAL A 171 8.14 -23.16 -6.49
N ALA A 172 9.46 -23.14 -6.73
CA ALA A 172 10.14 -24.18 -7.48
C ALA A 172 10.04 -25.57 -6.81
N TYR A 173 10.02 -25.61 -5.47
CA TYR A 173 9.85 -26.85 -4.71
C TYR A 173 8.43 -27.43 -4.84
N ILE A 174 7.39 -26.60 -4.82
CA ILE A 174 6.01 -27.04 -5.08
C ILE A 174 5.89 -27.59 -6.50
N GLU A 175 6.42 -26.85 -7.48
CA GLU A 175 6.39 -27.23 -8.90
C GLU A 175 7.04 -28.59 -9.12
N ASP A 176 8.23 -28.82 -8.55
CA ASP A 176 8.98 -30.07 -8.72
C ASP A 176 8.31 -31.25 -7.98
N SER A 177 7.49 -30.98 -6.97
CA SER A 177 6.91 -31.99 -6.08
C SER A 177 5.54 -32.53 -6.52
N VAL A 178 4.91 -31.91 -7.51
CA VAL A 178 3.53 -32.20 -7.91
C VAL A 178 3.50 -32.62 -9.39
N PRO A 179 2.61 -33.53 -9.83
CA PRO A 179 2.48 -33.86 -11.26
C PRO A 179 2.17 -32.63 -12.12
N LYS A 180 2.62 -32.62 -13.38
CA LYS A 180 2.50 -31.51 -14.35
C LYS A 180 1.07 -30.95 -14.48
N ASN A 181 0.07 -31.82 -14.35
CA ASN A 181 -1.35 -31.48 -14.48
C ASN A 181 -1.96 -30.87 -13.21
N SER A 182 -1.34 -31.08 -12.05
CA SER A 182 -1.83 -30.55 -10.76
C SER A 182 -0.95 -29.42 -10.23
N ALA A 183 0.28 -29.28 -10.69
CA ALA A 183 1.18 -28.19 -10.32
C ALA A 183 0.54 -26.78 -10.48
N PRO A 184 -0.19 -26.45 -11.56
CA PRO A 184 -0.77 -25.13 -11.75
C PRO A 184 -1.77 -24.71 -10.67
N ILE A 185 -2.64 -25.63 -10.20
CA ILE A 185 -3.59 -25.31 -9.13
C ILE A 185 -2.88 -25.12 -7.78
N TYR A 186 -1.80 -25.87 -7.51
CA TYR A 186 -0.99 -25.65 -6.30
C TYR A 186 -0.33 -24.28 -6.31
N LEU A 187 0.23 -23.86 -7.45
CA LEU A 187 0.78 -22.51 -7.62
C LEU A 187 -0.31 -21.43 -7.53
N GLY A 188 -1.51 -21.70 -8.05
CA GLY A 188 -2.68 -20.82 -7.90
C GLY A 188 -3.04 -20.59 -6.43
N ILE A 189 -3.10 -21.65 -5.62
CA ILE A 189 -3.38 -21.55 -4.17
C ILE A 189 -2.26 -20.80 -3.45
N ALA A 190 -0.99 -21.12 -3.76
CA ALA A 190 0.18 -20.49 -3.17
C ALA A 190 0.22 -18.97 -3.40
N ASN A 191 -0.08 -18.52 -4.62
CA ASN A 191 -0.14 -17.09 -4.97
C ASN A 191 -1.40 -16.41 -4.43
N ALA A 192 -2.55 -17.10 -4.40
CA ALA A 192 -3.76 -16.59 -3.78
C ALA A 192 -3.55 -16.29 -2.28
N ALA A 193 -2.83 -17.16 -1.56
CA ALA A 193 -2.51 -16.97 -0.15
C ALA A 193 -1.65 -15.72 0.14
N SER A 194 -0.72 -15.37 -0.77
CA SER A 194 0.11 -14.17 -0.60
C SER A 194 -0.72 -12.89 -0.68
N LEU A 195 -1.76 -12.88 -1.52
CA LEU A 195 -2.63 -11.73 -1.76
C LEU A 195 -3.73 -11.56 -0.71
N PHE A 196 -4.11 -12.64 -0.04
CA PHE A 196 -5.03 -12.58 1.10
C PHE A 196 -4.38 -11.91 2.33
N GLY A 197 -3.05 -12.06 2.48
CA GLY A 197 -2.28 -11.47 3.57
C GLY A 197 -2.48 -9.95 3.75
N PRO A 198 -2.26 -9.11 2.71
CA PRO A 198 -2.46 -7.66 2.79
C PRO A 198 -3.86 -7.24 3.25
N ALA A 199 -4.93 -7.93 2.82
CA ALA A 199 -6.30 -7.63 3.26
C ALA A 199 -6.46 -7.82 4.77
N ILE A 200 -5.92 -8.91 5.33
CA ILE A 200 -5.85 -9.13 6.78
C ILE A 200 -5.05 -8.00 7.44
N GLY A 201 -3.91 -7.61 6.87
CA GLY A 201 -3.05 -6.58 7.45
C GLY A 201 -3.69 -5.19 7.47
N PHE A 202 -4.44 -4.80 6.44
CA PHE A 202 -5.20 -3.55 6.46
C PHE A 202 -6.34 -3.57 7.48
N ALA A 203 -7.11 -4.66 7.55
CA ALA A 203 -8.22 -4.79 8.49
C ALA A 203 -7.72 -4.81 9.95
N CYS A 204 -6.77 -5.68 10.27
CA CYS A 204 -6.22 -5.80 11.61
C CYS A 204 -5.37 -4.57 11.99
N GLY A 205 -4.57 -4.04 11.06
CA GLY A 205 -3.75 -2.84 11.28
C GLY A 205 -4.61 -1.62 11.61
N GLY A 206 -5.68 -1.39 10.83
CA GLY A 206 -6.62 -0.30 11.09
C GLY A 206 -7.30 -0.43 12.46
N TYR A 207 -7.71 -1.65 12.83
CA TYR A 207 -8.31 -1.90 14.14
C TYR A 207 -7.32 -1.66 15.31
N ILE A 208 -6.07 -2.14 15.17
CA ILE A 208 -5.01 -1.98 16.19
C ILE A 208 -4.64 -0.50 16.35
N LEU A 209 -4.56 0.26 15.26
CA LEU A 209 -4.23 1.68 15.30
C LEU A 209 -5.33 2.51 15.95
N ASN A 210 -6.60 2.19 15.74
CA ASN A 210 -7.74 2.96 16.26
C ASN A 210 -8.00 2.74 17.76
N ASN A 211 -7.55 1.64 18.35
CA ASN A 211 -7.85 1.28 19.75
C ASN A 211 -6.67 1.45 20.73
N PHE A 212 -5.67 2.28 20.41
CA PHE A 212 -4.45 2.49 21.22
C PHE A 212 -4.70 2.80 22.71
N LEU A 213 -5.70 3.62 23.04
CA LEU A 213 -6.02 3.97 24.44
C LEU A 213 -6.45 2.75 25.27
N GLN A 214 -7.17 1.80 24.66
CA GLN A 214 -7.70 0.62 25.37
C GLN A 214 -6.58 -0.34 25.79
N TYR A 215 -5.51 -0.44 25.01
CA TYR A 215 -4.34 -1.26 25.34
C TYR A 215 -3.43 -0.62 26.41
N LEU A 216 -3.34 0.72 26.46
CA LEU A 216 -2.58 1.44 27.49
C LEU A 216 -3.26 1.34 28.88
N ILE A 217 -4.60 1.28 28.91
CA ILE A 217 -5.40 1.03 30.11
C ILE A 217 -5.15 -0.39 30.66
N ILE A 218 -5.05 -1.40 29.78
CA ILE A 218 -4.77 -2.80 30.16
C ILE A 218 -3.33 -2.96 30.71
N LEU A 219 -2.37 -2.14 30.26
CA LEU A 219 -0.96 -2.17 30.70
C LEU A 219 -0.66 -1.32 31.96
N GLY A 220 -1.68 -0.74 32.60
CA GLY A 220 -1.54 -0.10 33.92
C GLY A 220 -0.90 1.30 33.94
N TYR A 221 -0.72 1.95 32.80
CA TYR A 221 -0.10 3.30 32.70
C TYR A 221 -1.09 4.48 32.89
N ALA A 222 -2.29 4.21 33.41
CA ALA A 222 -3.47 5.05 33.24
C ALA A 222 -3.57 6.34 34.10
N ILE A 223 -2.62 6.67 34.99
CA ILE A 223 -2.91 7.68 36.02
C ILE A 223 -2.81 9.15 35.53
N LEU A 224 -2.38 9.44 34.29
CA LEU A 224 -2.12 10.83 33.86
C LEU A 224 -2.83 11.32 32.59
N PHE A 225 -3.63 10.51 31.90
CA PHE A 225 -4.00 10.78 30.50
C PHE A 225 -5.50 10.77 30.17
N SER A 226 -6.40 10.87 31.17
CA SER A 226 -7.83 10.62 30.96
C SER A 226 -8.65 11.80 30.40
N SER A 227 -8.09 12.99 30.20
CA SER A 227 -8.90 14.19 29.89
C SER A 227 -8.66 14.87 28.53
N LEU A 228 -7.70 14.43 27.70
CA LEU A 228 -7.28 15.23 26.52
C LEU A 228 -7.27 14.52 25.15
N LEU A 229 -7.46 13.20 25.05
CA LEU A 229 -7.57 12.48 23.77
C LEU A 229 -8.72 11.47 23.79
N THR A 230 -9.91 11.92 23.40
CA THR A 230 -11.14 11.11 23.42
C THR A 230 -11.53 10.48 22.09
N SER A 231 -10.82 10.76 20.98
CA SER A 231 -11.20 10.21 19.66
C SER A 231 -10.01 9.87 18.75
N SER A 232 -10.10 8.75 18.03
CA SER A 232 -9.15 8.30 17.00
C SER A 232 -9.06 9.24 15.78
N SER A 233 -9.97 10.22 15.71
CA SER A 233 -9.96 11.29 14.71
C SER A 233 -9.08 12.50 15.07
N ASP A 234 -8.45 12.55 16.26
CA ASP A 234 -7.47 13.61 16.57
C ASP A 234 -6.22 13.45 15.66
N PRO A 235 -5.79 14.49 14.92
CA PRO A 235 -4.61 14.44 14.06
C PRO A 235 -3.30 14.13 14.81
N ARG A 236 -3.26 14.26 16.13
CA ARG A 236 -2.13 13.92 17.01
C ARG A 236 -2.15 12.48 17.51
N TRP A 237 -3.16 11.70 17.13
CA TRP A 237 -3.27 10.28 17.51
C TRP A 237 -2.13 9.45 16.92
N VAL A 238 -1.46 8.67 17.78
CA VAL A 238 -0.43 7.70 17.40
C VAL A 238 -0.89 6.31 17.86
N GLY A 239 -1.23 5.43 16.90
CA GLY A 239 -1.78 4.11 17.17
C GLY A 239 -0.75 3.06 17.64
N ALA A 240 -1.21 1.87 18.04
CA ALA A 240 -0.38 0.76 18.54
C ALA A 240 0.37 -0.01 17.44
N TRP A 241 1.08 0.72 16.56
CA TRP A 241 1.67 0.20 15.31
C TRP A 241 2.64 -0.98 15.48
N TRP A 242 3.25 -1.14 16.66
CA TRP A 242 4.25 -2.17 16.99
C TRP A 242 3.63 -3.56 17.28
N ILE A 243 2.35 -3.63 17.66
CA ILE A 243 1.68 -4.90 18.01
C ILE A 243 1.59 -5.83 16.81
N GLY A 244 1.21 -5.29 15.64
CA GLY A 244 1.09 -6.08 14.41
C GLY A 244 2.40 -6.78 14.02
N PRO A 245 3.52 -6.05 13.91
CA PRO A 245 4.83 -6.66 13.65
C PRO A 245 5.26 -7.69 14.71
N MET A 246 4.97 -7.47 16.00
CA MET A 246 5.23 -8.49 17.04
C MET A 246 4.42 -9.77 16.82
N ALA A 247 3.14 -9.64 16.45
CA ALA A 247 2.32 -10.80 16.12
C ALA A 247 2.89 -11.55 14.90
N MET A 248 3.35 -10.84 13.86
CA MET A 248 3.96 -11.45 12.67
C MET A 248 5.31 -12.12 12.97
N MET A 249 6.11 -11.58 13.90
CA MET A 249 7.30 -12.26 14.43
C MET A 249 6.93 -13.61 15.04
N THR A 250 5.97 -13.64 15.96
CA THR A 250 5.57 -14.91 16.61
C THR A 250 5.01 -15.92 15.60
N ALA A 251 4.15 -15.47 14.67
CA ALA A 251 3.58 -16.33 13.65
C ALA A 251 4.63 -16.92 12.70
N SER A 252 5.62 -16.11 12.26
CA SER A 252 6.70 -16.60 11.41
C SER A 252 7.61 -17.60 12.12
N TRP A 253 7.95 -17.36 13.40
CA TRP A 253 8.79 -18.30 14.16
C TRP A 253 8.13 -19.65 14.44
N ILE A 254 6.82 -19.68 14.67
CA ILE A 254 6.05 -20.92 14.77
C ILE A 254 6.18 -21.76 13.48
N LEU A 255 6.31 -21.11 12.32
CA LEU A 255 6.41 -21.77 11.02
C LEU A 255 7.83 -22.28 10.69
N VAL A 256 8.87 -21.87 11.42
CA VAL A 256 10.26 -22.30 11.17
C VAL A 256 10.40 -23.83 11.31
N ILE A 257 9.89 -24.39 12.41
CA ILE A 257 9.97 -25.83 12.70
C ILE A 257 9.29 -26.67 11.59
N PRO A 258 8.01 -26.43 11.24
CA PRO A 258 7.36 -27.21 10.20
C PRO A 258 8.00 -27.02 8.82
N LEU A 259 8.50 -25.82 8.48
CA LEU A 259 9.20 -25.59 7.20
C LEU A 259 10.53 -26.35 7.11
N CYS A 260 11.34 -26.32 8.17
CA CYS A 260 12.63 -27.01 8.23
C CYS A 260 12.50 -28.54 8.33
N GLY A 261 11.34 -29.04 8.79
CA GLY A 261 11.06 -30.47 8.94
C GLY A 261 10.84 -31.21 7.61
N PHE A 262 10.64 -30.51 6.49
CA PHE A 262 10.47 -31.15 5.19
C PHE A 262 11.81 -31.67 4.62
N PRO A 263 11.80 -32.85 3.98
CA PRO A 263 13.00 -33.42 3.37
C PRO A 263 13.43 -32.62 2.12
N LYS A 264 14.67 -32.82 1.67
CA LYS A 264 15.19 -32.17 0.44
C LYS A 264 14.37 -32.52 -0.81
N GLN A 265 13.78 -33.71 -0.85
CA GLN A 265 12.89 -34.18 -1.91
C GLN A 265 11.72 -34.93 -1.27
N LEU A 266 10.49 -34.68 -1.74
CA LEU A 266 9.34 -35.44 -1.29
C LEU A 266 9.33 -36.85 -1.91
N PRO A 267 8.66 -37.82 -1.27
CA PRO A 267 8.43 -39.12 -1.88
C PRO A 267 7.72 -38.95 -3.23
N GLY A 268 8.23 -39.61 -4.28
CA GLY A 268 7.69 -39.52 -5.65
C GLY A 268 8.23 -38.37 -6.50
N THR A 269 8.90 -37.36 -5.92
CA THR A 269 9.51 -36.26 -6.68
C THR A 269 10.52 -36.75 -7.74
N GLY A 270 11.29 -37.79 -7.42
CA GLY A 270 12.26 -38.37 -8.35
C GLY A 270 11.61 -38.94 -9.63
N GLN A 271 10.48 -39.65 -9.48
CA GLN A 271 9.71 -40.21 -10.61
C GLN A 271 9.08 -39.10 -11.44
N ILE A 272 8.43 -38.12 -10.79
CA ILE A 272 7.83 -36.96 -11.47
C ILE A 272 8.87 -36.18 -12.28
N ARG A 273 10.10 -36.02 -11.74
CA ARG A 273 11.19 -35.34 -12.45
C ARG A 273 11.71 -36.17 -13.63
N ALA A 274 11.79 -37.49 -13.49
CA ALA A 274 12.20 -38.38 -14.57
C ALA A 274 11.21 -38.37 -15.73
N GLU A 275 9.90 -38.44 -15.45
CA GLU A 275 8.83 -38.33 -16.45
C GLU A 275 8.90 -37.00 -17.23
N ARG A 276 9.08 -35.89 -16.51
CA ARG A 276 9.23 -34.57 -17.14
C ARG A 276 10.51 -34.44 -17.98
N LYS A 277 11.59 -35.13 -17.59
CA LYS A 277 12.84 -35.16 -18.37
C LYS A 277 12.69 -35.98 -19.65
N SER A 278 12.00 -37.11 -19.61
CA SER A 278 11.76 -37.93 -20.82
C SER A 278 10.90 -37.24 -21.88
N GLU A 279 10.06 -36.28 -21.48
CA GLU A 279 9.24 -35.48 -22.42
C GLU A 279 10.03 -34.36 -23.11
N VAL A 280 11.12 -33.87 -22.51
CA VAL A 280 11.96 -32.81 -23.11
C VAL A 280 13.10 -33.49 -23.88
N HIS A 281 13.13 -33.34 -25.21
CA HIS A 281 14.23 -33.83 -26.06
C HIS A 281 15.51 -33.00 -25.86
N THR A 282 16.01 -32.89 -24.63
CA THR A 282 17.28 -32.21 -24.34
C THR A 282 18.41 -33.23 -24.51
N ASN A 283 19.41 -32.89 -25.33
CA ASN A 283 20.61 -33.71 -25.47
C ASN A 283 21.30 -33.85 -24.11
N SER A 284 21.72 -35.08 -23.76
CA SER A 284 22.42 -35.40 -22.50
C SER A 284 23.67 -34.54 -22.24
N LYS A 285 24.29 -33.97 -23.30
CA LYS A 285 25.39 -33.00 -23.22
C LYS A 285 24.98 -31.64 -22.66
N GLU A 286 23.80 -31.12 -23.01
CA GLU A 286 23.31 -29.84 -22.49
C GLU A 286 22.93 -29.96 -21.00
N GLU A 287 22.46 -31.13 -20.55
CA GLU A 287 22.19 -31.37 -19.12
C GLU A 287 23.46 -31.42 -18.27
N ALA A 288 24.53 -32.06 -18.78
CA ALA A 288 25.82 -32.12 -18.09
C ALA A 288 26.45 -30.72 -17.95
N GLU A 289 26.45 -29.92 -19.02
CA GLU A 289 26.90 -28.53 -18.97
C GLU A 289 26.06 -27.67 -18.02
N ASN A 290 24.74 -27.89 -17.97
CA ASN A 290 23.85 -27.13 -17.09
C ASN A 290 24.04 -27.46 -15.60
N SER A 291 24.55 -28.66 -15.28
CA SER A 291 24.94 -29.05 -13.92
C SER A 291 26.32 -28.52 -13.53
N GLU A 292 27.26 -28.41 -14.47
CA GLU A 292 28.56 -27.77 -14.24
C GLU A 292 28.46 -26.24 -14.12
N LEU A 293 27.44 -25.64 -14.76
CA LEU A 293 27.16 -24.21 -14.68
C LEU A 293 26.74 -23.74 -13.27
N GLU A 294 26.33 -24.64 -12.37
CA GLU A 294 25.78 -24.33 -11.03
C GLU A 294 26.83 -24.04 -9.95
N ASN A 295 28.12 -24.36 -10.15
CA ASN A 295 29.11 -24.39 -9.06
C ASN A 295 30.12 -23.22 -9.02
N SER A 296 29.97 -22.16 -9.82
CA SER A 296 30.96 -21.07 -9.86
C SER A 296 30.37 -19.69 -10.18
N LEU A 297 30.70 -18.68 -9.36
CA LEU A 297 30.38 -17.26 -9.62
C LEU A 297 30.84 -16.79 -11.01
N LYS A 298 31.90 -17.37 -11.57
CA LYS A 298 32.39 -17.05 -12.92
C LYS A 298 31.40 -17.43 -14.02
N ASN A 299 30.54 -18.42 -13.76
CA ASN A 299 29.55 -18.92 -14.71
C ASN A 299 28.20 -18.18 -14.61
N PHE A 300 28.03 -17.31 -13.61
CA PHE A 300 26.78 -16.57 -13.39
C PHE A 300 26.38 -15.67 -14.57
N PRO A 301 27.27 -14.82 -15.16
CA PRO A 301 26.89 -14.01 -16.32
C PRO A 301 26.51 -14.86 -17.54
N THR A 302 27.18 -16.00 -17.72
CA THR A 302 26.87 -16.96 -18.78
C THR A 302 25.49 -17.58 -18.59
N ALA A 303 25.11 -17.92 -17.35
CA ALA A 303 23.78 -18.42 -17.01
C ALA A 303 22.68 -17.39 -17.30
N VAL A 304 22.90 -16.12 -16.92
CA VAL A 304 21.99 -15.01 -17.25
C VAL A 304 21.82 -14.88 -18.77
N MET A 305 22.93 -14.84 -19.51
CA MET A 305 22.91 -14.68 -20.97
C MET A 305 22.20 -15.86 -21.68
N ARG A 306 22.33 -17.09 -21.16
CA ARG A 306 21.62 -18.26 -21.69
C ARG A 306 20.10 -18.11 -21.57
N LEU A 307 19.58 -17.61 -20.44
CA LEU A 307 18.15 -17.34 -20.29
C LEU A 307 17.67 -16.23 -21.24
N PHE A 308 18.45 -15.16 -21.38
CA PHE A 308 18.11 -14.06 -22.29
C PHE A 308 18.15 -14.41 -23.77
N LYS A 309 18.85 -15.47 -24.17
CA LYS A 309 18.78 -16.01 -25.52
C LYS A 309 17.46 -16.72 -25.83
N ASN A 310 16.66 -17.06 -24.81
CA ASN A 310 15.33 -17.63 -25.00
C ASN A 310 14.30 -16.47 -25.20
N PRO A 311 13.81 -16.23 -26.43
CA PRO A 311 12.91 -15.12 -26.69
C PRO A 311 11.58 -15.23 -25.93
N ALA A 312 11.07 -16.45 -25.72
CA ALA A 312 9.83 -16.67 -24.99
C ALA A 312 9.96 -16.24 -23.52
N PHE A 313 11.11 -16.50 -22.90
CA PHE A 313 11.40 -16.05 -21.54
C PHE A 313 11.47 -14.52 -21.46
N CYS A 314 12.14 -13.88 -22.41
CA CYS A 314 12.25 -12.42 -22.47
C CYS A 314 10.89 -11.73 -22.61
N PHE A 315 10.04 -12.18 -23.54
CA PHE A 315 8.70 -11.60 -23.74
C PHE A 315 7.80 -11.83 -22.53
N LEU A 316 7.87 -13.00 -21.91
CA LEU A 316 7.09 -13.31 -20.72
C LEU A 316 7.53 -12.47 -19.51
N THR A 317 8.84 -12.27 -19.34
CA THR A 317 9.41 -11.38 -18.32
C THR A 317 8.95 -9.94 -18.55
N LEU A 318 9.00 -9.44 -19.79
CA LEU A 318 8.56 -8.09 -20.13
C LEU A 318 7.05 -7.89 -19.89
N ALA A 319 6.23 -8.88 -20.24
CA ALA A 319 4.80 -8.88 -19.93
C ALA A 319 4.55 -8.88 -18.41
N GLY A 320 5.35 -9.62 -17.65
CA GLY A 320 5.34 -9.60 -16.18
C GLY A 320 5.71 -8.24 -15.60
N CYS A 321 6.75 -7.58 -16.14
CA CYS A 321 7.13 -6.22 -15.73
C CYS A 321 6.02 -5.20 -16.00
N SER A 322 5.42 -5.24 -17.20
CA SER A 322 4.28 -4.38 -17.56
C SER A 322 3.09 -4.58 -16.63
N THR A 323 2.69 -5.84 -16.41
CA THR A 323 1.61 -6.18 -15.48
C THR A 323 1.94 -5.75 -14.04
N GLY A 324 3.17 -5.97 -13.59
CA GLY A 324 3.64 -5.56 -12.26
C GLY A 324 3.64 -4.05 -12.06
N LEU A 325 3.93 -3.27 -13.10
CA LEU A 325 3.85 -1.81 -13.11
C LEU A 325 2.42 -1.34 -12.86
N THR A 326 1.47 -1.81 -13.69
CA THR A 326 0.05 -1.44 -13.59
C THR A 326 -0.57 -1.91 -12.26
N VAL A 327 -0.28 -3.15 -11.83
CA VAL A 327 -0.82 -3.69 -10.58
C VAL A 327 -0.26 -2.95 -9.35
N SER A 328 1.05 -2.70 -9.29
CA SER A 328 1.68 -2.01 -8.16
C SER A 328 1.24 -0.56 -8.07
N GLY A 329 1.28 0.17 -9.19
CA GLY A 329 0.84 1.57 -9.26
C GLY A 329 -0.66 1.72 -8.99
N GLY A 330 -1.48 0.94 -9.69
CA GLY A 330 -2.93 0.93 -9.52
C GLY A 330 -3.33 0.61 -8.08
N SER A 331 -2.79 -0.46 -7.48
CA SER A 331 -3.15 -0.85 -6.09
C SER A 331 -2.77 0.21 -5.05
N SER A 332 -1.63 0.89 -5.23
CA SER A 332 -1.15 1.92 -4.28
C SER A 332 -2.07 3.15 -4.25
N PHE A 333 -2.70 3.50 -5.37
CA PHE A 333 -3.50 4.73 -5.49
C PHE A 333 -4.98 4.50 -5.77
N MET A 334 -5.45 3.25 -5.85
CA MET A 334 -6.85 2.94 -6.18
C MET A 334 -7.84 3.54 -5.18
N ALA A 335 -7.54 3.51 -3.88
CA ALA A 335 -8.41 4.12 -2.87
C ALA A 335 -8.54 5.64 -3.09
N LYS A 336 -7.43 6.31 -3.42
CA LYS A 336 -7.40 7.74 -3.72
C LYS A 336 -8.13 8.07 -5.03
N PHE A 337 -8.02 7.20 -6.02
CA PHE A 337 -8.78 7.29 -7.26
C PHE A 337 -10.29 7.23 -6.98
N ILE A 338 -10.75 6.21 -6.24
CA ILE A 338 -12.16 6.05 -5.87
C ILE A 338 -12.66 7.24 -5.05
N GLN A 339 -11.83 7.74 -4.12
CA GLN A 339 -12.14 8.89 -3.29
C GLN A 339 -12.41 10.14 -4.15
N ASN A 340 -11.49 10.45 -5.07
CA ASN A 340 -11.53 11.69 -5.84
C ASN A 340 -12.54 11.65 -7.01
N GLU A 341 -12.65 10.51 -7.70
CA GLU A 341 -13.53 10.40 -8.88
C GLU A 341 -14.99 10.17 -8.52
N PHE A 342 -15.27 9.54 -7.37
CA PHE A 342 -16.63 9.22 -6.92
C PHE A 342 -17.05 9.95 -5.65
N HIS A 343 -16.19 10.86 -5.15
CA HIS A 343 -16.50 11.75 -4.04
C HIS A 343 -16.89 11.04 -2.75
N THR A 344 -16.29 9.88 -2.51
CA THR A 344 -16.49 9.10 -1.28
C THR A 344 -15.45 9.48 -0.24
N SER A 345 -15.68 9.12 1.03
CA SER A 345 -14.68 9.35 2.08
C SER A 345 -13.49 8.40 1.91
N ALA A 346 -12.29 8.83 2.28
CA ALA A 346 -11.07 8.03 2.17
C ALA A 346 -11.20 6.63 2.80
N GLY A 347 -11.86 6.55 3.96
CA GLY A 347 -12.11 5.29 4.66
C GLY A 347 -13.00 4.33 3.86
N THR A 348 -14.11 4.83 3.32
CA THR A 348 -15.01 4.02 2.49
C THR A 348 -14.32 3.60 1.18
N SER A 349 -13.56 4.49 0.53
CA SER A 349 -12.84 4.16 -0.70
C SER A 349 -11.77 3.08 -0.49
N ALA A 350 -11.01 3.17 0.62
CA ALA A 350 -10.03 2.15 0.99
C ALA A 350 -10.68 0.80 1.30
N MET A 351 -11.81 0.82 2.03
CA MET A 351 -12.58 -0.39 2.31
C MET A 351 -13.11 -1.04 1.03
N LEU A 352 -13.65 -0.25 0.09
CA LEU A 352 -14.15 -0.76 -1.19
C LEU A 352 -13.03 -1.35 -2.04
N ALA A 353 -11.89 -0.66 -2.14
CA ALA A 353 -10.73 -1.17 -2.85
C ALA A 353 -10.24 -2.51 -2.25
N GLY A 354 -10.11 -2.59 -0.93
CA GLY A 354 -9.67 -3.80 -0.24
C GLY A 354 -10.69 -4.95 -0.31
N ALA A 355 -11.96 -4.68 -0.01
CA ALA A 355 -12.99 -5.71 0.12
C ALA A 355 -13.51 -6.25 -1.22
N ILE A 356 -13.38 -5.49 -2.31
CA ILE A 356 -13.88 -5.89 -3.64
C ILE A 356 -12.74 -6.35 -4.54
N LEU A 357 -11.65 -5.57 -4.64
CA LEU A 357 -10.60 -5.84 -5.62
C LEU A 357 -9.64 -6.95 -5.16
N VAL A 358 -9.32 -7.05 -3.86
CA VAL A 358 -8.42 -8.11 -3.38
C VAL A 358 -9.04 -9.51 -3.55
N PRO A 359 -10.31 -9.76 -3.19
CA PRO A 359 -10.93 -11.05 -3.49
C PRO A 359 -10.99 -11.38 -4.98
N ALA A 360 -11.18 -10.37 -5.85
CA ALA A 360 -11.14 -10.57 -7.29
C ALA A 360 -9.78 -11.10 -7.76
N ALA A 361 -8.70 -10.54 -7.22
CA ALA A 361 -7.35 -10.97 -7.54
C ALA A 361 -7.04 -12.38 -7.02
N VAL A 362 -7.50 -12.72 -5.81
CA VAL A 362 -7.44 -14.09 -5.24
C VAL A 362 -8.20 -15.08 -6.13
N ALA A 363 -9.42 -14.74 -6.54
CA ALA A 363 -10.22 -15.57 -7.44
C ALA A 363 -9.53 -15.76 -8.79
N GLY A 364 -8.90 -14.72 -9.35
CA GLY A 364 -8.14 -14.78 -10.59
C GLY A 364 -7.01 -15.82 -10.53
N HIS A 365 -6.18 -15.79 -9.48
CA HIS A 365 -5.10 -16.76 -9.29
C HIS A 365 -5.59 -18.21 -9.24
N LEU A 366 -6.68 -18.46 -8.50
CA LEU A 366 -7.29 -19.78 -8.37
C LEU A 366 -7.89 -20.27 -9.69
N LEU A 367 -8.62 -19.40 -10.40
CA LEU A 367 -9.20 -19.70 -11.71
C LEU A 367 -8.10 -19.98 -12.75
N GLY A 368 -7.04 -19.17 -12.79
CA GLY A 368 -5.92 -19.37 -13.72
C GLY A 368 -5.22 -20.72 -13.52
N GLY A 369 -4.92 -21.08 -12.27
CA GLY A 369 -4.35 -22.39 -11.94
C GLY A 369 -5.33 -23.55 -12.18
N GLY A 370 -6.61 -23.34 -11.89
CA GLY A 370 -7.69 -24.30 -12.08
C GLY A 370 -7.96 -24.62 -13.56
N LEU A 371 -8.00 -23.61 -14.42
CA LEU A 371 -8.20 -23.75 -15.87
C LEU A 371 -7.11 -24.64 -16.48
N ILE A 372 -5.84 -24.34 -16.19
CA ILE A 372 -4.72 -25.13 -16.73
C ILE A 372 -4.81 -26.58 -16.24
N SER A 373 -5.08 -26.78 -14.96
CA SER A 373 -5.12 -28.11 -14.36
C SER A 373 -6.31 -28.94 -14.85
N ARG A 374 -7.48 -28.31 -15.01
CA ARG A 374 -8.71 -28.98 -15.42
C ARG A 374 -8.71 -29.36 -16.89
N PHE A 375 -8.22 -28.48 -17.76
CA PHE A 375 -8.18 -28.69 -19.20
C PHE A 375 -6.84 -29.28 -19.68
N GLN A 376 -5.90 -29.52 -18.77
CA GLN A 376 -4.55 -30.06 -19.07
C GLN A 376 -3.88 -29.29 -20.22
N MET A 377 -3.92 -27.97 -20.14
CA MET A 377 -3.52 -27.10 -21.25
C MET A 377 -2.02 -27.25 -21.57
N GLU A 378 -1.72 -27.37 -22.86
CA GLU A 378 -0.36 -27.26 -23.38
C GLU A 378 0.13 -25.80 -23.38
N THR A 379 1.45 -25.60 -23.41
CA THR A 379 2.08 -24.27 -23.37
C THR A 379 1.48 -23.26 -24.36
N PRO A 380 1.20 -23.62 -25.64
CA PRO A 380 0.57 -22.68 -26.59
C PRO A 380 -0.84 -22.25 -26.18
N ALA A 381 -1.64 -23.16 -25.62
CA ALA A 381 -2.99 -22.83 -25.13
C ALA A 381 -2.94 -21.92 -23.91
N ILE A 382 -1.96 -22.13 -23.01
CA ILE A 382 -1.73 -21.25 -21.86
C ILE A 382 -1.33 -19.84 -22.31
N LEU A 383 -0.41 -19.73 -23.26
CA LEU A 383 0.00 -18.44 -23.83
C LEU A 383 -1.17 -17.71 -24.51
N LYS A 384 -2.04 -18.43 -25.24
CA LYS A 384 -3.28 -17.87 -25.81
C LYS A 384 -4.22 -17.34 -24.73
N LEU A 385 -4.37 -18.05 -23.60
CA LEU A 385 -5.15 -17.59 -22.46
C LEU A 385 -4.57 -16.29 -21.86
N CYS A 386 -3.25 -16.21 -21.67
CA CYS A 386 -2.58 -15.01 -21.18
C CYS A 386 -2.76 -13.81 -22.14
N ALA A 387 -2.59 -14.04 -23.43
CA ALA A 387 -2.74 -13.00 -24.45
C ALA A 387 -4.20 -12.52 -24.54
N PHE A 388 -5.17 -13.44 -24.53
CA PHE A 388 -6.59 -13.11 -24.59
C PHE A 388 -7.06 -12.33 -23.36
N SER A 389 -6.67 -12.76 -22.15
CA SER A 389 -6.99 -12.03 -20.92
C SER A 389 -6.35 -10.64 -20.89
N SER A 390 -5.09 -10.51 -21.29
CA SER A 390 -4.41 -9.20 -21.39
C SER A 390 -5.08 -8.28 -22.42
N PHE A 391 -5.52 -8.83 -23.56
CA PHE A 391 -6.28 -8.10 -24.57
C PHE A 391 -7.62 -7.60 -24.01
N LEU A 392 -8.37 -8.45 -23.30
CA LEU A 392 -9.63 -8.05 -22.67
C LEU A 392 -9.42 -6.94 -21.62
N VAL A 393 -8.35 -7.03 -20.81
CA VAL A 393 -7.98 -5.95 -19.87
C VAL A 393 -7.68 -4.66 -20.63
N ALA A 394 -6.89 -4.70 -21.69
CA ALA A 394 -6.61 -3.52 -22.51
C ALA A 394 -7.88 -2.93 -23.15
N CYS A 395 -8.81 -3.76 -23.64
CA CYS A 395 -10.09 -3.29 -24.19
C CYS A 395 -11.01 -2.68 -23.13
N ALA A 396 -10.89 -3.12 -21.88
CA ALA A 396 -11.69 -2.63 -20.76
C ALA A 396 -11.00 -1.50 -19.98
N SER A 397 -9.76 -1.11 -20.30
CA SER A 397 -9.09 0.04 -19.67
C SER A 397 -9.83 1.38 -19.86
N PRO A 398 -10.53 1.68 -20.98
CA PRO A 398 -11.29 2.93 -21.12
C PRO A 398 -12.42 3.07 -20.08
N LEU A 399 -12.81 1.98 -19.42
CA LEU A 399 -13.78 2.01 -18.33
C LEU A 399 -13.27 2.77 -17.11
N LEU A 400 -11.95 2.97 -16.97
CA LEU A 400 -11.36 3.86 -15.96
C LEU A 400 -11.74 5.33 -16.17
N LEU A 401 -12.29 5.69 -17.34
CA LEU A 401 -12.84 7.03 -17.59
C LEU A 401 -14.24 7.24 -16.96
N LEU A 402 -14.85 6.17 -16.40
CA LEU A 402 -16.08 6.30 -15.62
C LEU A 402 -15.79 7.12 -14.36
N ARG A 403 -16.25 8.37 -14.38
CA ARG A 403 -16.09 9.32 -13.28
C ARG A 403 -17.34 10.14 -13.03
N CYS A 404 -17.41 10.70 -11.83
CA CYS A 404 -18.31 11.81 -11.53
C CYS A 404 -17.58 13.14 -11.77
N GLY A 405 -18.32 14.17 -12.19
CA GLY A 405 -17.72 15.46 -12.52
C GLY A 405 -17.03 16.10 -11.32
N ASN A 406 -16.09 17.02 -11.57
CA ASN A 406 -15.51 17.86 -10.52
C ASN A 406 -16.63 18.58 -9.74
N LYS A 407 -16.55 18.58 -8.41
CA LYS A 407 -17.44 19.39 -7.58
C LYS A 407 -17.18 20.88 -7.83
N ALA A 408 -18.24 21.67 -7.78
CA ALA A 408 -18.14 23.13 -7.83
C ALA A 408 -17.49 23.62 -6.54
N MET A 409 -16.31 24.22 -6.67
CA MET A 409 -15.56 24.83 -5.58
C MET A 409 -15.22 26.25 -5.94
N ALA A 410 -15.64 27.19 -5.09
CA ALA A 410 -15.48 28.61 -5.32
C ALA A 410 -14.00 28.98 -5.44
N GLY A 411 -13.63 29.64 -6.54
CA GLY A 411 -12.26 30.08 -6.79
C GLY A 411 -11.33 29.04 -7.43
N ILE A 412 -11.81 27.82 -7.70
CA ILE A 412 -11.00 26.73 -8.25
C ILE A 412 -11.68 26.06 -9.44
N THR A 413 -12.90 25.55 -9.24
CA THR A 413 -13.69 24.85 -10.26
C THR A 413 -15.02 25.55 -10.55
N ALA A 414 -15.41 26.53 -9.74
CA ALA A 414 -16.60 27.37 -9.91
C ALA A 414 -16.32 28.82 -9.47
N THR A 415 -17.08 29.79 -9.97
CA THR A 415 -16.90 31.21 -9.61
C THR A 415 -17.60 31.49 -8.29
N TYR A 416 -17.07 32.46 -7.54
CA TYR A 416 -17.82 33.07 -6.45
C TYR A 416 -19.11 33.73 -6.95
N ASN A 417 -19.08 34.33 -8.15
CA ASN A 417 -20.25 34.88 -8.84
C ASN A 417 -20.57 34.02 -10.08
N GLN A 418 -21.73 33.36 -10.11
CA GLN A 418 -22.17 32.41 -11.16
C GLN A 418 -22.18 32.95 -12.62
N SER A 419 -21.80 34.21 -12.84
CA SER A 419 -22.00 34.98 -14.07
C SER A 419 -20.80 35.10 -15.03
N LEU A 420 -19.62 34.54 -14.73
CA LEU A 420 -18.45 34.67 -15.61
C LEU A 420 -17.80 33.31 -15.94
N LYS A 421 -17.52 33.08 -17.23
CA LYS A 421 -16.76 31.93 -17.73
C LYS A 421 -15.36 31.96 -17.11
N TRP A 422 -14.99 30.89 -16.39
CA TRP A 422 -13.67 30.74 -15.80
C TRP A 422 -12.59 30.49 -16.84
N ASP A 423 -11.47 31.16 -16.65
CA ASP A 423 -10.20 30.82 -17.28
C ASP A 423 -9.49 29.73 -16.46
N PHE A 424 -9.18 28.60 -17.08
CA PHE A 424 -8.73 27.36 -16.42
C PHE A 424 -7.33 27.44 -15.79
N SER A 425 -6.65 28.59 -15.87
CA SER A 425 -5.20 28.69 -15.66
C SER A 425 -4.77 29.30 -14.31
N ARG A 426 -5.68 29.83 -13.48
CA ARG A 426 -5.33 30.34 -12.13
C ARG A 426 -6.44 30.10 -11.13
N SER A 427 -6.18 29.30 -10.10
CA SER A 427 -7.04 29.26 -8.91
C SER A 427 -6.89 30.56 -8.11
N ASN A 428 -8.00 31.23 -7.80
CA ASN A 428 -8.04 32.41 -6.95
C ASN A 428 -9.12 32.24 -5.89
N LEU A 429 -8.69 32.03 -4.64
CA LEU A 429 -9.59 31.81 -3.50
C LEU A 429 -10.21 33.11 -2.98
N THR A 430 -9.71 34.28 -3.40
CA THR A 430 -10.17 35.60 -2.94
C THR A 430 -11.19 36.21 -3.90
N SER A 431 -12.21 36.85 -3.34
CA SER A 431 -13.31 37.53 -4.02
C SER A 431 -13.79 38.72 -3.16
N GLY A 432 -14.58 39.64 -3.71
CA GLY A 432 -15.08 40.81 -2.97
C GLY A 432 -15.92 40.47 -1.73
N CYS A 433 -16.50 39.26 -1.68
CA CYS A 433 -17.29 38.81 -0.52
C CYS A 433 -16.42 38.36 0.68
N ASN A 434 -15.19 37.88 0.45
CA ASN A 434 -14.28 37.40 1.49
C ASN A 434 -13.03 38.29 1.66
N SER A 435 -12.93 39.40 0.92
CA SER A 435 -11.79 40.33 0.98
C SER A 435 -11.61 41.00 2.35
N ASN A 436 -12.70 41.11 3.12
CA ASN A 436 -12.67 41.68 4.47
C ASN A 436 -12.22 40.66 5.53
N CYS A 437 -12.06 39.39 5.13
CA CYS A 437 -11.57 38.33 5.97
C CYS A 437 -10.11 38.06 5.59
N ASN A 438 -9.16 38.34 6.49
CA ASN A 438 -7.74 38.03 6.30
C ASN A 438 -7.50 36.50 6.40
N CYS A 439 -8.06 35.75 5.44
CA CYS A 439 -8.06 34.31 5.46
C CYS A 439 -6.67 33.73 5.18
N GLN A 440 -6.28 32.76 6.01
CA GLN A 440 -5.06 31.99 5.80
C GLN A 440 -5.32 30.78 4.90
N THR A 441 -4.39 30.50 3.99
CA THR A 441 -4.42 29.35 3.09
C THR A 441 -3.78 28.09 3.68
N GLU A 442 -3.32 28.15 4.93
CA GLU A 442 -2.60 27.05 5.58
C GLU A 442 -3.54 25.92 6.06
N PHE A 443 -4.79 26.25 6.38
CA PHE A 443 -5.76 25.32 6.95
C PHE A 443 -6.95 25.05 6.03
N TYR A 444 -6.98 23.87 5.42
CA TYR A 444 -8.11 23.40 4.63
C TYR A 444 -9.21 22.84 5.53
N ASN A 445 -10.33 23.56 5.60
CA ASN A 445 -11.50 23.16 6.40
C ASN A 445 -12.78 23.36 5.57
N PRO A 446 -13.03 22.49 4.58
CA PRO A 446 -14.04 22.74 3.57
C PRO A 446 -15.43 22.88 4.20
N VAL A 447 -16.20 23.82 3.67
CA VAL A 447 -17.62 23.99 4.00
C VAL A 447 -18.47 23.90 2.74
N CYS A 448 -19.63 23.26 2.85
CA CYS A 448 -20.62 23.23 1.78
C CYS A 448 -21.67 24.31 2.02
N GLY A 449 -21.84 25.22 1.07
CA GLY A 449 -22.96 26.16 1.09
C GLY A 449 -24.26 25.50 0.62
N GLY A 450 -25.40 25.99 1.11
CA GLY A 450 -26.72 25.54 0.67
C GLY A 450 -26.98 25.73 -0.83
N ASN A 451 -26.18 26.58 -1.48
CA ASN A 451 -26.10 26.73 -2.94
C ASN A 451 -25.41 25.56 -3.68
N GLY A 452 -24.95 24.52 -2.97
CA GLY A 452 -24.28 23.35 -3.55
C GLY A 452 -22.83 23.60 -3.99
N VAL A 453 -22.24 24.74 -3.60
CA VAL A 453 -20.84 25.09 -3.89
C VAL A 453 -20.00 24.88 -2.63
N ALA A 454 -18.84 24.22 -2.79
CA ALA A 454 -17.87 24.06 -1.73
C ALA A 454 -16.96 25.29 -1.63
N TYR A 455 -16.58 25.66 -0.41
CA TYR A 455 -15.64 26.73 -0.12
C TYR A 455 -14.45 26.16 0.66
N PHE A 456 -13.28 26.78 0.50
CA PHE A 456 -12.03 26.31 1.09
C PHE A 456 -12.04 26.26 2.63
N SER A 457 -12.65 27.27 3.24
CA SER A 457 -12.85 27.37 4.68
C SER A 457 -14.08 28.22 5.00
N PRO A 458 -14.59 28.21 6.25
CA PRO A 458 -15.65 29.13 6.67
C PRO A 458 -15.26 30.61 6.42
N CYS A 459 -13.98 30.94 6.55
CA CYS A 459 -13.44 32.27 6.27
C CYS A 459 -13.57 32.62 4.78
N TYR A 460 -13.20 31.71 3.88
CA TYR A 460 -13.36 31.94 2.44
C TYR A 460 -14.82 31.93 1.99
N ALA A 461 -15.72 31.31 2.75
CA ALA A 461 -17.17 31.43 2.59
C ALA A 461 -17.73 32.75 3.18
N GLY A 462 -16.91 33.52 3.90
CA GLY A 462 -17.29 34.79 4.52
C GLY A 462 -18.26 34.64 5.69
N CYS A 463 -18.19 33.52 6.42
CA CYS A 463 -19.03 33.25 7.58
C CYS A 463 -18.42 33.86 8.85
N PRO A 464 -19.07 34.84 9.51
CA PRO A 464 -18.52 35.51 10.70
C PRO A 464 -18.70 34.69 11.99
N GLU A 465 -19.75 33.88 12.10
CA GLU A 465 -20.09 33.13 13.31
C GLU A 465 -20.61 31.71 13.00
N SER A 466 -20.35 30.75 13.90
CA SER A 466 -20.94 29.41 13.84
C SER A 466 -22.27 29.36 14.61
N SER A 467 -23.29 28.79 14.01
CA SER A 467 -24.68 28.81 14.50
C SER A 467 -25.12 27.55 15.25
N GLY A 468 -24.23 26.56 15.43
CA GLY A 468 -24.49 25.33 16.19
C GLY A 468 -24.00 24.05 15.49
N TYR A 469 -24.55 22.90 15.90
CA TYR A 469 -24.22 21.58 15.33
C TYR A 469 -25.46 20.81 14.88
N ILE A 470 -25.42 20.22 13.68
CA ILE A 470 -26.36 19.18 13.22
C ILE A 470 -25.91 17.84 13.79
N ASN A 471 -26.85 17.06 14.34
CA ASN A 471 -26.62 15.73 14.93
C ASN A 471 -25.44 15.69 15.94
N SER A 472 -25.23 16.79 16.67
CA SER A 472 -24.13 16.96 17.65
C SER A 472 -22.70 16.76 17.09
N THR A 473 -22.53 16.75 15.77
CA THR A 473 -21.26 16.36 15.11
C THR A 473 -20.86 17.26 13.94
N ILE A 474 -21.81 17.85 13.20
CA ILE A 474 -21.52 18.66 12.01
C ILE A 474 -21.79 20.15 12.32
N GLN A 475 -20.76 20.99 12.29
CA GLN A 475 -20.89 22.42 12.58
C GLN A 475 -21.60 23.17 11.45
N VAL A 476 -22.50 24.10 11.81
CA VAL A 476 -23.25 24.96 10.86
C VAL A 476 -22.80 26.41 11.01
N TYR A 477 -22.82 27.12 9.90
CA TYR A 477 -22.46 28.52 9.76
C TYR A 477 -23.61 29.30 9.10
N ASN A 478 -23.92 30.46 9.66
CA ASN A 478 -24.96 31.34 9.17
C ASN A 478 -24.37 32.68 8.72
N ASN A 479 -25.18 33.45 7.99
CA ASN A 479 -24.86 34.83 7.60
C ASN A 479 -23.53 34.96 6.82
N CYS A 480 -23.27 33.99 5.95
CA CYS A 480 -22.06 33.93 5.16
C CYS A 480 -22.15 34.86 3.94
N SER A 481 -21.21 35.82 3.82
CA SER A 481 -21.25 36.87 2.79
C SER A 481 -21.02 36.36 1.36
N CYS A 482 -20.33 35.23 1.18
CA CYS A 482 -20.10 34.62 -0.13
C CYS A 482 -21.19 33.64 -0.55
N LEU A 483 -22.23 33.48 0.28
CA LEU A 483 -23.41 32.69 -0.02
C LEU A 483 -24.56 33.60 -0.44
N GLY A 484 -25.57 33.03 -1.12
CA GLY A 484 -26.81 33.75 -1.44
C GLY A 484 -27.56 34.17 -0.17
N VAL A 485 -28.46 35.15 -0.31
CA VAL A 485 -29.30 35.63 0.82
C VAL A 485 -30.09 34.45 1.41
N ASN A 486 -30.04 34.29 2.73
CA ASN A 486 -30.69 33.21 3.51
C ASN A 486 -30.14 31.79 3.33
N GLU A 487 -28.97 31.63 2.72
CA GLU A 487 -28.30 30.33 2.64
C GLU A 487 -27.41 30.08 3.86
N THR A 488 -27.34 28.83 4.30
CA THR A 488 -26.46 28.39 5.39
C THR A 488 -25.35 27.50 4.84
N ALA A 489 -24.23 27.41 5.56
CA ALA A 489 -23.16 26.49 5.23
C ALA A 489 -22.98 25.46 6.34
N HIS A 490 -22.59 24.24 5.99
CA HIS A 490 -22.23 23.20 6.95
C HIS A 490 -20.80 22.71 6.73
N ALA A 491 -20.16 22.26 7.81
CA ALA A 491 -18.82 21.71 7.77
C ALA A 491 -18.77 20.43 6.93
N GLY A 492 -17.73 20.31 6.12
CA GLY A 492 -17.53 19.17 5.23
C GLY A 492 -17.68 19.53 3.75
N VAL A 493 -17.46 18.52 2.91
CA VAL A 493 -17.57 18.65 1.45
C VAL A 493 -19.02 18.40 1.05
N CYS A 494 -19.54 19.15 0.07
CA CYS A 494 -20.91 18.95 -0.42
C CYS A 494 -21.21 17.50 -0.81
N GLU A 495 -22.35 16.97 -0.37
CA GLU A 495 -22.80 15.64 -0.80
C GLU A 495 -23.04 15.60 -2.31
N ALA A 496 -22.67 14.50 -2.95
CA ALA A 496 -22.93 14.28 -4.36
C ALA A 496 -23.52 12.89 -4.57
N SER A 497 -24.65 12.82 -5.27
CA SER A 497 -25.28 11.58 -5.70
C SER A 497 -24.58 11.04 -6.95
N CYS A 498 -23.56 10.19 -6.74
CA CYS A 498 -22.80 9.56 -7.81
C CYS A 498 -23.23 8.10 -8.03
N PHE A 499 -24.18 7.87 -8.96
CA PHE A 499 -24.70 6.52 -9.26
C PHE A 499 -23.73 5.63 -10.08
N LYS A 500 -22.60 6.18 -10.53
CA LYS A 500 -21.61 5.45 -11.35
C LYS A 500 -20.67 4.56 -10.54
N LEU A 501 -20.61 4.74 -9.22
CA LEU A 501 -19.69 4.01 -8.34
C LEU A 501 -19.90 2.48 -8.36
N PRO A 502 -21.14 1.94 -8.20
CA PRO A 502 -21.34 0.49 -8.24
C PRO A 502 -20.96 -0.13 -9.59
N LEU A 503 -21.24 0.58 -10.69
CA LEU A 503 -20.86 0.16 -12.04
C LEU A 503 -19.33 0.10 -12.18
N PHE A 504 -18.62 1.16 -11.74
CA PHE A 504 -17.17 1.18 -11.75
C PHE A 504 -16.57 0.02 -10.94
N LEU A 505 -17.08 -0.22 -9.72
CA LEU A 505 -16.58 -1.30 -8.87
C LEU A 505 -16.79 -2.69 -9.48
N GLY A 506 -17.95 -2.94 -10.09
CA GLY A 506 -18.22 -4.21 -10.79
C GLY A 506 -17.28 -4.43 -11.98
N LEU A 507 -16.98 -3.38 -12.74
CA LEU A 507 -16.06 -3.44 -13.88
C LEU A 507 -14.59 -3.56 -13.42
N ALA A 508 -14.19 -2.83 -12.39
CA ALA A 508 -12.86 -2.92 -11.79
C ALA A 508 -12.60 -4.32 -11.21
N LEU A 509 -13.62 -4.95 -10.60
CA LEU A 509 -13.57 -6.35 -10.17
C LEU A 509 -13.25 -7.28 -11.34
N PHE A 510 -13.96 -7.13 -12.47
CA PHE A 510 -13.73 -7.95 -13.66
C PHE A 510 -12.34 -7.75 -14.27
N MET A 511 -11.89 -6.49 -14.33
CA MET A 511 -10.53 -6.13 -14.77
C MET A 511 -9.46 -6.82 -13.93
N VAL A 512 -9.55 -6.68 -12.61
CA VAL A 512 -8.61 -7.30 -11.68
C VAL A 512 -8.66 -8.83 -11.79
N LEU A 513 -9.85 -9.42 -11.88
CA LEU A 513 -10.00 -10.86 -12.09
C LEU A 513 -9.25 -11.34 -13.34
N LEU A 514 -9.43 -10.64 -14.47
CA LEU A 514 -8.76 -10.96 -15.73
C LEU A 514 -7.25 -10.74 -15.68
N THR A 515 -6.76 -9.70 -14.99
CA THR A 515 -5.33 -9.51 -14.81
C THR A 515 -4.71 -10.70 -14.09
N PHE A 516 -5.30 -11.12 -12.96
CA PHE A 516 -4.77 -12.19 -12.13
C PHE A 516 -5.04 -13.61 -12.68
N ILE A 517 -6.03 -13.79 -13.58
CA ILE A 517 -6.24 -15.09 -14.26
C ILE A 517 -5.04 -15.49 -15.11
N SER A 518 -4.29 -14.51 -15.62
CA SER A 518 -3.12 -14.72 -16.49
C SER A 518 -1.80 -14.92 -15.72
N HIS A 519 -1.74 -14.45 -14.46
CA HIS A 519 -0.50 -14.44 -13.70
C HIS A 519 -0.01 -15.84 -13.32
N THR A 520 -0.87 -16.69 -12.75
CA THR A 520 -0.50 -18.08 -12.43
C THR A 520 -0.11 -18.85 -13.70
N PRO A 521 -0.89 -18.76 -14.81
CA PRO A 521 -0.48 -19.26 -16.12
C PRO A 521 0.90 -18.81 -16.60
N ALA A 522 1.23 -17.53 -16.49
CA ALA A 522 2.53 -17.00 -16.89
C ALA A 522 3.67 -17.70 -16.13
N VAL A 523 3.59 -17.79 -14.80
CA VAL A 523 4.59 -18.49 -13.97
C VAL A 523 4.74 -19.97 -14.39
N VAL A 524 3.63 -20.65 -14.69
CA VAL A 524 3.66 -22.04 -15.17
C VAL A 524 4.38 -22.15 -16.52
N VAL A 525 4.17 -21.21 -17.44
CA VAL A 525 4.87 -21.19 -18.74
C VAL A 525 6.36 -20.95 -18.54
N SER A 526 6.75 -19.98 -17.70
CA SER A 526 8.16 -19.70 -17.37
C SER A 526 8.89 -20.96 -16.89
N LEU A 527 8.23 -21.74 -16.05
CA LEU A 527 8.75 -23.01 -15.51
C LEU A 527 8.83 -24.14 -16.55
N ARG A 528 8.01 -24.09 -17.60
CA ARG A 528 7.95 -25.08 -18.70
C ARG A 528 8.94 -24.80 -19.83
N ILE A 529 9.26 -23.52 -20.10
CA ILE A 529 10.15 -23.11 -21.20
C ILE A 529 11.64 -23.09 -20.81
N VAL A 530 11.95 -23.35 -19.54
CA VAL A 530 13.30 -23.35 -18.99
C VAL A 530 13.69 -24.76 -18.52
N PRO A 531 14.95 -25.19 -18.70
CA PRO A 531 15.42 -26.48 -18.19
C PRO A 531 15.18 -26.66 -16.68
N PRO A 532 14.90 -27.88 -16.19
CA PRO A 532 14.61 -28.14 -14.78
C PRO A 532 15.67 -27.64 -13.78
N SER A 533 16.95 -27.64 -14.18
CA SER A 533 18.07 -27.13 -13.36
C SER A 533 18.03 -25.61 -13.19
N MET A 534 17.52 -24.88 -14.18
CA MET A 534 17.51 -23.40 -14.19
C MET A 534 16.20 -22.78 -13.70
N ARG A 535 15.18 -23.58 -13.36
CA ARG A 535 13.84 -23.07 -12.95
C ARG A 535 13.88 -22.07 -11.80
N SER A 536 14.61 -22.40 -10.72
CA SER A 536 14.73 -21.51 -9.56
C SER A 536 15.41 -20.20 -9.93
N PHE A 537 16.47 -20.27 -10.75
CA PHE A 537 17.21 -19.12 -11.22
C PHE A 537 16.38 -18.24 -12.17
N ALA A 538 15.62 -18.85 -13.09
CA ALA A 538 14.72 -18.14 -13.99
C ALA A 538 13.62 -17.39 -13.25
N ILE A 539 12.95 -18.02 -12.27
CA ILE A 539 11.98 -17.34 -11.39
C ILE A 539 12.67 -16.19 -10.65
N GLY A 540 13.89 -16.40 -10.14
CA GLY A 540 14.65 -15.34 -9.49
C GLY A 540 14.91 -14.15 -10.40
N LEU A 541 15.31 -14.42 -11.64
CA LEU A 541 15.58 -13.38 -12.63
C LEU A 541 14.28 -12.65 -13.03
N GLU A 542 13.16 -13.36 -13.21
CA GLU A 542 11.85 -12.74 -13.46
C GLU A 542 11.44 -11.78 -12.35
N TRP A 543 11.54 -12.21 -11.08
CA TRP A 543 11.22 -11.34 -9.96
C TRP A 543 12.17 -10.15 -9.84
N LEU A 544 13.46 -10.32 -10.14
CA LEU A 544 14.42 -9.21 -10.20
C LEU A 544 13.95 -8.13 -11.17
N PHE A 545 13.61 -8.50 -12.41
CA PHE A 545 13.13 -7.55 -13.41
C PHE A 545 11.75 -6.99 -13.07
N LEU A 546 10.83 -7.83 -12.58
CA LEU A 546 9.50 -7.41 -12.18
C LEU A 546 9.56 -6.36 -11.06
N ARG A 547 10.47 -6.50 -10.09
CA ARG A 547 10.67 -5.49 -9.04
C ARG A 547 11.34 -4.23 -9.59
N ALA A 548 12.44 -4.38 -10.32
CA ALA A 548 13.24 -3.25 -10.81
C ALA A 548 12.51 -2.39 -11.86
N LEU A 549 11.76 -3.02 -12.78
CA LEU A 549 11.11 -2.35 -13.92
C LEU A 549 9.58 -2.27 -13.79
N GLY A 550 8.99 -3.02 -12.86
CA GLY A 550 7.54 -3.03 -12.65
C GLY A 550 7.14 -2.39 -11.33
N THR A 551 7.33 -3.10 -10.22
CA THR A 551 6.68 -2.73 -8.95
C THR A 551 7.28 -1.49 -8.29
N ILE A 552 8.59 -1.23 -8.46
CA ILE A 552 9.25 -0.01 -7.95
C ILE A 552 8.81 1.22 -8.76
N PRO A 553 8.92 1.25 -10.10
CA PRO A 553 8.50 2.43 -10.86
C PRO A 553 6.99 2.63 -10.91
N GLY A 554 6.16 1.59 -10.78
CA GLY A 554 4.69 1.69 -10.87
C GLY A 554 4.08 2.77 -9.97
N PRO A 555 4.23 2.69 -8.63
CA PRO A 555 3.73 3.70 -7.73
C PRO A 555 4.37 5.08 -7.94
N ILE A 556 5.64 5.14 -8.33
CA ILE A 556 6.33 6.41 -8.61
C ILE A 556 5.67 7.12 -9.81
N LEU A 557 5.42 6.39 -10.89
CA LEU A 557 4.77 6.92 -12.08
C LEU A 557 3.34 7.36 -11.75
N TYR A 558 2.51 6.47 -11.20
CA TYR A 558 1.13 6.79 -10.82
C TYR A 558 1.07 8.00 -9.87
N GLY A 559 1.94 8.06 -8.86
CA GLY A 559 2.03 9.20 -7.95
C GLY A 559 2.35 10.52 -8.66
N SER A 560 3.39 10.53 -9.50
CA SER A 560 3.79 11.72 -10.26
C SER A 560 2.68 12.20 -11.20
N PHE A 561 1.95 11.27 -11.82
CA PHE A 561 0.87 11.59 -12.73
C PHE A 561 -0.36 12.13 -11.99
N ILE A 562 -0.75 11.53 -10.86
CA ILE A 562 -1.80 12.08 -10.00
C ILE A 562 -1.45 13.50 -9.57
N ASP A 563 -0.22 13.74 -9.12
CA ASP A 563 0.24 15.05 -8.66
C ASP A 563 0.24 16.09 -9.78
N SER A 564 0.50 15.69 -11.04
CA SER A 564 0.38 16.58 -12.21
C SER A 564 -1.04 17.10 -12.44
N THR A 565 -2.06 16.41 -11.92
CA THR A 565 -3.47 16.78 -12.03
C THR A 565 -3.95 17.65 -10.87
N CYS A 566 -3.06 18.00 -9.93
CA CYS A 566 -3.44 18.81 -8.77
C CYS A 566 -3.80 20.25 -9.17
N LYS A 567 -5.00 20.69 -8.79
CA LYS A 567 -5.46 22.08 -8.93
C LYS A 567 -5.14 22.95 -7.72
N LEU A 568 -5.14 22.37 -6.52
CA LEU A 568 -4.89 23.10 -5.28
C LEU A 568 -3.94 22.32 -4.37
N TRP A 569 -2.73 22.83 -4.24
CA TRP A 569 -1.69 22.29 -3.37
C TRP A 569 -1.85 22.79 -1.93
N GLN A 570 -1.65 21.90 -0.97
CA GLN A 570 -1.35 22.32 0.39
C GLN A 570 -0.02 23.08 0.40
N SER A 571 -0.03 24.26 1.03
CA SER A 571 1.16 25.04 1.32
C SER A 571 1.64 24.72 2.73
N LYS A 572 2.91 24.30 2.87
CA LYS A 572 3.60 24.15 4.16
C LYS A 572 4.73 25.17 4.27
N GLU A 573 5.15 25.48 5.49
CA GLU A 573 6.27 26.38 5.77
C GLU A 573 6.12 27.74 5.05
N CYS A 574 4.98 28.40 5.29
CA CYS A 574 4.69 29.73 4.76
C CYS A 574 4.81 29.86 3.23
N GLY A 575 4.49 28.81 2.46
CA GLY A 575 4.51 28.86 0.98
C GLY A 575 5.70 28.21 0.31
N THR A 576 6.70 27.75 1.06
CA THR A 576 7.97 27.28 0.48
C THR A 576 7.97 25.80 0.11
N VAL A 577 7.18 24.97 0.80
CA VAL A 577 7.13 23.51 0.57
C VAL A 577 5.73 23.06 0.16
N ARG A 578 5.63 22.29 -0.93
CA ARG A 578 4.37 21.68 -1.38
C ARG A 578 4.03 20.45 -0.52
N GLY A 579 2.84 20.46 0.07
CA GLY A 579 2.25 19.33 0.81
C GLY A 579 1.37 18.44 -0.07
N SER A 580 0.37 17.78 0.52
CA SER A 580 -0.59 16.98 -0.24
C SER A 580 -1.51 17.87 -1.09
N CYS A 581 -1.92 17.40 -2.27
CA CYS A 581 -2.96 18.09 -3.02
C CYS A 581 -4.33 17.96 -2.32
N TRP A 582 -5.08 19.04 -2.28
CA TRP A 582 -6.44 19.08 -1.72
C TRP A 582 -7.52 18.87 -2.79
N VAL A 583 -7.30 19.37 -4.00
CA VAL A 583 -8.28 19.30 -5.10
C VAL A 583 -7.58 18.87 -6.38
N TYR A 584 -8.04 17.76 -6.95
CA TYR A 584 -7.53 17.20 -8.19
C TYR A 584 -8.44 17.56 -9.37
N ASP A 585 -7.86 17.61 -10.57
CA ASP A 585 -8.64 17.53 -11.79
C ASP A 585 -9.08 16.09 -12.03
N SER A 586 -10.36 15.80 -11.77
CA SER A 586 -10.92 14.46 -12.03
C SER A 586 -10.75 14.06 -13.51
N ALA A 587 -10.77 15.04 -14.42
CA ALA A 587 -10.66 14.76 -15.83
C ALA A 587 -9.27 14.24 -16.23
N GLY A 588 -8.24 14.98 -15.84
CA GLY A 588 -6.85 14.55 -15.98
C GLY A 588 -6.60 13.25 -15.23
N MET A 589 -7.02 13.11 -13.97
CA MET A 589 -6.71 11.94 -13.15
C MET A 589 -7.19 10.64 -13.80
N ALA A 590 -8.43 10.59 -14.28
CA ALA A 590 -8.98 9.42 -14.99
C ALA A 590 -8.24 9.08 -16.29
N VAL A 591 -7.88 10.08 -17.10
CA VAL A 591 -7.13 9.84 -18.36
C VAL A 591 -5.74 9.30 -18.04
N THR A 592 -5.09 9.84 -17.02
CA THR A 592 -3.72 9.45 -16.69
C THR A 592 -3.66 8.04 -16.09
N PHE A 593 -4.66 7.67 -15.27
CA PHE A 593 -4.85 6.29 -14.79
C PHE A 593 -5.14 5.29 -15.92
N MET A 594 -5.82 5.70 -16.98
CA MET A 594 -6.10 4.83 -18.13
C MET A 594 -4.88 4.60 -19.03
N VAL A 595 -4.01 5.63 -19.17
CA VAL A 595 -2.82 5.56 -20.02
C VAL A 595 -1.72 4.68 -19.41
N LEU A 596 -1.64 4.62 -18.08
CA LEU A 596 -0.68 3.83 -17.31
C LEU A 596 -1.20 2.42 -17.01
#